data_AF-A0AAU0S633-F1
#
_entry.id   AF-A0AAU0S633-F1
#
_cell.length_a   1.000
_cell.length_b   1.000
_cell.length_c   1.000
_cell.angle_alpha   90.00
_cell.angle_beta   90.00
_cell.angle_gamma   90.00
#
_symmetry.space_group_name_H-M   'P 1'
#
loop_
_entity.id
_entity.type
_entity.pdbx_description
1 polymer ?
#
loop_
_entity_poly.entity_id
_entity_poly.type
_entity_poly.pdbx_seq_one_letter_code
_entity_poly.pdbx_strand_id
1 'polypeptide(L)'
;MTDSVDDLDALFEEMANQHSAVVAPPPVAPAAVVAEAPAAWVEPPAKLNPHNDDEDSGKPMFDRLGSVVRMLHDSMRQLGYDRSLSDVAIQVADAKDRLEYVATLTEQAANKVLNATDLGMPEQDELAKKAKSMDGRWADLFAGKMSVEEFKALANDSKTFANIVLKATDAEKARLLDIMMAQDFQDLTGQLIKKVVAINKAVERELAQILLDNAPSDLKEKAVELMEGPSVPNAALEQDDVDNLLDSLGF
;
A
#
# COMPACT_ATOMS: atom_id res chain seq x y z
N MET A 1 -39.74 -16.16 -6.42
CA MET A 1 -38.43 -16.27 -5.73
C MET A 1 -37.52 -15.17 -6.26
N THR A 2 -37.89 -13.91 -6.02
CA THR A 2 -37.16 -12.72 -6.48
C THR A 2 -37.15 -11.61 -5.42
N ASP A 3 -38.14 -11.57 -4.52
CA ASP A 3 -38.21 -10.58 -3.43
C ASP A 3 -37.04 -10.62 -2.42
N SER A 4 -36.40 -11.77 -2.21
CA SER A 4 -35.38 -11.91 -1.16
C SER A 4 -34.01 -11.33 -1.53
N VAL A 5 -33.77 -11.04 -2.81
CA VAL A 5 -32.49 -10.46 -3.26
C VAL A 5 -32.57 -8.94 -3.23
N ASP A 6 -33.70 -8.38 -3.65
CA ASP A 6 -33.97 -6.94 -3.58
C ASP A 6 -34.02 -6.44 -2.11
N ASP A 7 -34.54 -7.26 -1.18
CA ASP A 7 -34.51 -6.95 0.25
C ASP A 7 -33.08 -6.95 0.84
N LEU A 8 -32.15 -7.74 0.30
CA LEU A 8 -30.75 -7.77 0.76
C LEU A 8 -29.95 -6.58 0.23
N ASP A 9 -30.21 -6.17 -1.00
CA ASP A 9 -29.59 -4.97 -1.59
C ASP A 9 -30.06 -3.71 -0.86
N ALA A 10 -31.36 -3.64 -0.51
CA ALA A 10 -31.90 -2.55 0.31
C ALA A 10 -31.27 -2.48 1.71
N LEU A 11 -31.03 -3.63 2.36
CA LEU A 11 -30.36 -3.68 3.67
C LEU A 11 -28.87 -3.28 3.58
N PHE A 12 -28.20 -3.60 2.48
CA PHE A 12 -26.81 -3.18 2.25
C PHE A 12 -26.71 -1.66 2.06
N GLU A 13 -27.65 -1.07 1.33
CA GLU A 13 -27.68 0.37 1.09
C GLU A 13 -28.05 1.16 2.36
N GLU A 14 -28.90 0.60 3.23
CA GLU A 14 -29.22 1.17 4.55
C GLU A 14 -28.01 1.12 5.51
N MET A 15 -27.22 0.04 5.50
CA MET A 15 -25.97 -0.07 6.27
C MET A 15 -24.88 0.92 5.80
N ALA A 16 -24.76 1.12 4.48
CA ALA A 16 -23.82 2.07 3.90
C ALA A 16 -24.17 3.53 4.28
N ASN A 17 -25.46 3.86 4.34
CA ASN A 17 -25.94 5.18 4.73
C ASN A 17 -25.80 5.45 6.24
N GLN A 18 -25.86 4.43 7.10
CA GLN A 18 -25.60 4.59 8.54
C GLN A 18 -24.11 4.86 8.85
N HIS A 19 -23.17 4.41 8.00
CA HIS A 19 -21.74 4.68 8.17
C HIS A 19 -21.30 6.10 7.75
N SER A 20 -22.14 6.85 7.03
CA SER A 20 -21.81 8.20 6.56
C SER A 20 -22.10 9.30 7.60
N ALA A 21 -22.75 8.97 8.72
CA ALA A 21 -23.34 9.96 9.61
C ALA A 21 -22.67 10.14 10.98
N VAL A 22 -21.44 9.67 11.24
CA VAL A 22 -20.63 10.19 12.38
C VAL A 22 -19.12 10.04 12.10
N VAL A 23 -18.52 10.94 11.33
CA VAL A 23 -17.08 11.26 11.48
C VAL A 23 -16.86 12.74 11.21
N ALA A 24 -16.87 13.55 12.28
CA ALA A 24 -16.29 14.88 12.20
C ALA A 24 -14.77 14.75 11.99
N PRO A 25 -14.14 15.57 11.12
CA PRO A 25 -12.70 15.52 10.93
C PRO A 25 -11.98 15.92 12.22
N PRO A 26 -10.90 15.21 12.64
CA PRO A 26 -10.12 15.61 13.80
C PRO A 26 -9.39 16.95 13.51
N PRO A 27 -9.10 17.75 14.55
CA PRO A 27 -8.49 19.07 14.38
C PRO A 27 -7.05 18.94 13.88
N VAL A 28 -6.69 19.82 12.95
CA VAL A 28 -5.34 19.96 12.40
C VAL A 28 -4.39 20.37 13.55
N ALA A 29 -3.44 19.50 13.89
CA ALA A 29 -2.39 19.79 14.86
C ALA A 29 -1.33 20.73 14.25
N PRO A 30 -0.74 21.65 15.04
CA PRO A 30 0.11 22.72 14.51
C PRO A 30 1.48 22.22 14.06
N ALA A 31 2.03 22.90 13.05
CA ALA A 31 3.35 22.66 12.47
C ALA A 31 4.43 22.57 13.55
N ALA A 32 5.12 21.42 13.59
CA ALA A 32 6.31 21.23 14.40
C ALA A 32 7.48 22.02 13.80
N VAL A 33 7.93 23.02 14.56
CA VAL A 33 9.21 23.72 14.38
C VAL A 33 10.35 22.72 14.47
N VAL A 34 11.13 22.58 13.38
CA VAL A 34 12.35 21.78 13.38
C VAL A 34 13.45 22.59 14.06
N ALA A 35 13.93 22.07 15.19
CA ALA A 35 15.03 22.61 15.97
C ALA A 35 16.39 22.32 15.31
N GLU A 36 17.21 23.36 15.22
CA GLU A 36 18.65 23.29 14.95
C GLU A 36 19.39 22.48 16.04
N ALA A 37 20.30 21.60 15.64
CA ALA A 37 21.23 20.90 16.52
C ALA A 37 22.62 20.79 15.86
N PRO A 38 23.71 20.70 16.66
CA PRO A 38 24.86 21.60 16.53
C PRO A 38 26.06 21.02 15.76
N ALA A 39 26.88 21.94 15.26
CA ALA A 39 28.20 21.69 14.71
C ALA A 39 29.18 21.17 15.79
N ALA A 40 29.82 20.03 15.52
CA ALA A 40 31.01 19.57 16.25
C ALA A 40 32.11 19.23 15.24
N TRP A 41 33.24 19.92 15.42
CA TRP A 41 34.46 19.83 14.63
C TRP A 41 35.22 18.52 14.87
N VAL A 42 35.79 17.94 13.80
CA VAL A 42 36.90 17.00 13.88
C VAL A 42 37.99 17.47 12.90
N GLU A 43 39.17 17.77 13.45
CA GLU A 43 40.39 18.18 12.73
C GLU A 43 41.14 16.98 12.09
N PRO A 44 42.14 17.21 11.20
CA PRO A 44 42.37 16.40 9.99
C PRO A 44 43.58 15.45 10.07
N PRO A 45 43.77 14.52 9.11
CA PRO A 45 45.09 14.00 8.81
C PRO A 45 45.70 14.67 7.56
N ALA A 46 46.90 15.21 7.80
CA ALA A 46 48.08 15.15 6.93
C ALA A 46 47.96 15.56 5.46
N LYS A 47 48.37 16.81 5.22
CA LYS A 47 49.18 17.33 4.09
C LYS A 47 49.43 16.34 2.94
N LEU A 48 48.64 16.44 1.88
CA LEU A 48 49.15 16.26 0.53
C LEU A 48 49.31 17.66 -0.08
N ASN A 49 50.55 18.07 -0.30
CA ASN A 49 50.86 19.21 -1.17
C ASN A 49 50.38 18.84 -2.58
N PRO A 50 49.41 19.53 -3.20
CA PRO A 50 49.26 19.43 -4.63
C PRO A 50 50.44 20.21 -5.23
N HIS A 51 51.24 19.52 -6.02
CA HIS A 51 51.97 20.19 -7.08
C HIS A 51 50.90 20.91 -7.91
N ASN A 52 51.02 22.23 -8.01
CA ASN A 52 50.39 22.98 -9.09
C ASN A 52 50.88 22.35 -10.38
N ASP A 53 49.98 21.71 -11.11
CA ASP A 53 49.85 21.71 -12.58
C ASP A 53 48.61 20.85 -12.88
N ASP A 54 47.71 21.34 -13.76
CA ASP A 54 46.39 20.78 -14.14
C ASP A 54 45.13 21.26 -13.36
N GLU A 55 45.11 22.51 -12.87
CA GLU A 55 43.92 23.12 -12.24
C GLU A 55 42.98 23.91 -13.19
N ASP A 56 43.19 23.81 -14.51
CA ASP A 56 42.48 24.63 -15.51
C ASP A 56 41.68 23.83 -16.57
N SER A 57 41.70 22.50 -16.51
CA SER A 57 40.98 21.66 -17.50
C SER A 57 39.56 21.29 -17.07
N GLY A 58 39.28 21.25 -15.76
CA GLY A 58 37.95 20.94 -15.21
C GLY A 58 37.04 22.16 -15.04
N LYS A 59 37.57 23.32 -14.62
CA LYS A 59 36.83 24.58 -14.47
C LYS A 59 36.08 25.01 -15.74
N PRO A 60 36.69 25.04 -16.94
CA PRO A 60 35.97 25.39 -18.16
C PRO A 60 34.91 24.35 -18.56
N MET A 61 35.06 23.07 -18.17
CA MET A 61 34.03 22.05 -18.39
C MET A 61 32.83 22.24 -17.45
N PHE A 62 33.06 22.51 -16.16
CA PHE A 62 32.00 22.81 -15.20
C PHE A 62 31.33 24.17 -15.48
N ASP A 63 32.09 25.18 -15.92
CA ASP A 63 31.55 26.48 -16.34
C ASP A 63 30.70 26.35 -17.61
N ARG A 64 31.15 25.54 -18.57
CA ARG A 64 30.39 25.27 -19.79
C ARG A 64 29.16 24.43 -19.50
N LEU A 65 29.25 23.40 -18.66
CA LEU A 65 28.10 22.63 -18.18
C LEU A 65 27.11 23.53 -17.44
N GLY A 66 27.59 24.41 -16.56
CA GLY A 66 26.77 25.40 -15.87
C GLY A 66 26.08 26.39 -16.82
N SER A 67 26.77 26.82 -17.89
CA SER A 67 26.17 27.68 -18.92
C SER A 67 25.11 26.96 -19.74
N VAL A 68 25.32 25.68 -20.06
CA VAL A 68 24.36 24.84 -20.80
C VAL A 68 23.14 24.53 -19.93
N VAL A 69 23.34 24.20 -18.65
CA VAL A 69 22.24 23.97 -17.69
C VAL A 69 21.45 25.24 -17.45
N ARG A 70 22.09 26.41 -17.33
CA ARG A 70 21.37 27.70 -17.25
C ARG A 70 20.63 28.04 -18.53
N MET A 71 21.23 27.82 -19.70
CA MET A 71 20.57 28.05 -20.99
C MET A 71 19.37 27.11 -21.17
N LEU A 72 19.48 25.84 -20.77
CA LEU A 72 18.39 24.88 -20.75
C LEU A 72 17.29 25.32 -19.78
N HIS A 73 17.65 25.69 -18.56
CA HIS A 73 16.71 26.17 -17.53
C HIS A 73 16.00 27.45 -17.98
N ASP A 74 16.72 28.43 -18.53
CA ASP A 74 16.16 29.68 -19.04
C ASP A 74 15.27 29.42 -20.25
N SER A 75 15.65 28.50 -21.15
CA SER A 75 14.81 28.06 -22.28
C SER A 75 13.53 27.37 -21.79
N MET A 76 13.64 26.42 -20.84
CA MET A 76 12.48 25.76 -20.23
C MET A 76 11.54 26.76 -19.54
N ARG A 77 12.09 27.75 -18.85
CA ARG A 77 11.33 28.83 -18.21
C ARG A 77 10.68 29.75 -19.24
N GLN A 78 11.35 30.05 -20.35
CA GLN A 78 10.84 30.89 -21.43
C GLN A 78 9.73 30.21 -22.24
N LEU A 79 9.75 28.87 -22.34
CA LEU A 79 8.67 28.06 -22.89
C LEU A 79 7.54 27.75 -21.89
N GLY A 80 7.71 28.07 -20.60
CA GLY A 80 6.66 27.93 -19.57
C GLY A 80 6.59 26.56 -18.86
N TYR A 81 7.55 25.64 -19.11
CA TYR A 81 7.54 24.28 -18.57
C TYR A 81 8.10 24.14 -17.15
N ASP A 82 8.78 25.16 -16.62
CA ASP A 82 9.31 25.18 -15.25
C ASP A 82 8.22 24.87 -14.20
N ARG A 83 6.99 25.36 -14.45
CA ARG A 83 5.84 25.10 -13.60
C ARG A 83 5.30 23.67 -13.74
N SER A 84 5.24 23.13 -14.96
CA SER A 84 4.81 21.74 -15.21
C SER A 84 5.76 20.73 -14.55
N LEU A 85 7.07 20.92 -14.67
CA LEU A 85 8.05 20.02 -14.04
C LEU A 85 8.02 20.11 -12.50
N SER A 86 7.85 21.32 -11.95
CA SER A 86 7.63 21.50 -10.52
C SER A 86 6.35 20.81 -10.05
N ASP A 87 5.26 20.92 -10.81
CA ASP A 87 3.97 20.27 -10.49
C ASP A 87 4.08 18.75 -10.55
N VAL A 88 4.82 18.20 -11.53
CA VAL A 88 5.16 16.77 -11.62
C VAL A 88 5.94 16.31 -10.39
N ALA A 89 6.96 17.07 -9.96
CA ALA A 89 7.76 16.71 -8.79
C ALA A 89 6.90 16.67 -7.50
N ILE A 90 5.98 17.62 -7.34
CA ILE A 90 5.02 17.64 -6.21
C ILE A 90 4.09 16.43 -6.26
N GLN A 91 3.57 16.11 -7.45
CA GLN A 91 2.68 14.97 -7.66
C GLN A 91 3.35 13.63 -7.36
N VAL A 92 4.61 13.45 -7.79
CA VAL A 92 5.39 12.25 -7.48
C VAL A 92 5.63 12.11 -5.98
N ALA A 93 5.91 13.22 -5.27
CA ALA A 93 6.03 13.22 -3.82
C ALA A 93 4.72 12.80 -3.13
N ASP A 94 3.57 13.37 -3.52
CA ASP A 94 2.25 12.97 -2.99
C ASP A 94 1.95 11.49 -3.26
N ALA A 95 2.28 10.98 -4.45
CA ALA A 95 2.11 9.57 -4.78
C ALA A 95 2.96 8.66 -3.87
N LYS A 96 4.20 9.05 -3.59
CA LYS A 96 5.09 8.33 -2.66
C LYS A 96 4.51 8.30 -1.25
N ASP A 97 4.08 9.44 -0.71
CA ASP A 97 3.51 9.53 0.64
C ASP A 97 2.26 8.65 0.77
N ARG A 98 1.44 8.58 -0.28
CA ARG A 98 0.28 7.67 -0.34
C ARG A 98 0.68 6.20 -0.32
N LEU A 99 1.70 5.81 -1.07
CA LEU A 99 2.19 4.43 -1.08
C LEU A 99 2.79 4.03 0.28
N GLU A 100 3.48 4.95 0.95
CA GLU A 100 3.99 4.73 2.31
C GLU A 100 2.84 4.57 3.33
N TYR A 101 1.78 5.36 3.17
CA TYR A 101 0.58 5.20 3.98
C TYR A 101 -0.14 3.87 3.71
N VAL A 102 -0.18 3.41 2.45
CA VAL A 102 -0.68 2.07 2.09
C VAL A 102 0.13 0.96 2.76
N ALA A 103 1.46 1.07 2.77
CA ALA A 103 2.32 0.11 3.45
C ALA A 103 2.00 0.04 4.96
N THR A 104 1.84 1.21 5.59
CA THR A 104 1.47 1.32 7.01
C THR A 104 0.12 0.67 7.31
N LEU A 105 -0.91 0.94 6.50
CA LEU A 105 -2.24 0.34 6.66
C LEU A 105 -2.21 -1.18 6.51
N THR A 106 -1.44 -1.67 5.55
CA THR A 106 -1.29 -3.10 5.29
C THR A 106 -0.59 -3.81 6.45
N GLU A 107 0.45 -3.19 7.02
CA GLU A 107 1.12 -3.71 8.22
C GLU A 107 0.17 -3.76 9.42
N GLN A 108 -0.61 -2.71 9.66
CA GLN A 108 -1.57 -2.67 10.75
C GLN A 108 -2.65 -3.76 10.62
N ALA A 109 -3.20 -3.94 9.41
CA ALA A 109 -4.18 -4.99 9.13
C ALA A 109 -3.59 -6.38 9.35
N ALA A 110 -2.39 -6.64 8.82
CA ALA A 110 -1.69 -7.92 9.01
C ALA A 110 -1.43 -8.21 10.50
N ASN A 111 -0.94 -7.22 11.25
CA ASN A 111 -0.72 -7.35 12.69
C ASN A 111 -2.02 -7.65 13.44
N LYS A 112 -3.14 -7.01 13.09
CA LYS A 112 -4.43 -7.25 13.72
C LYS A 112 -4.93 -8.69 13.49
N VAL A 113 -4.83 -9.18 12.25
CA VAL A 113 -5.20 -10.57 11.90
C VAL A 113 -4.29 -11.58 12.60
N LEU A 114 -2.98 -11.34 12.62
CA LEU A 114 -2.02 -12.22 13.27
C LEU A 114 -2.29 -12.30 14.78
N ASN A 115 -2.47 -11.15 15.45
CA ASN A 115 -2.79 -11.11 16.88
C ASN A 115 -4.10 -11.83 17.23
N ALA A 116 -5.15 -11.67 16.42
CA ALA A 116 -6.41 -12.37 16.62
C ALA A 116 -6.25 -13.89 16.49
N THR A 117 -5.40 -14.33 15.56
CA THR A 117 -5.09 -15.75 15.31
C THR A 117 -4.22 -16.34 16.41
N ASP A 118 -3.15 -15.64 16.83
CA ASP A 118 -2.21 -16.06 17.87
C ASP A 118 -2.90 -16.24 19.22
N LEU A 119 -3.88 -15.39 19.51
CA LEU A 119 -4.70 -15.52 20.71
C LEU A 119 -5.73 -16.66 20.57
N GLY A 120 -6.17 -17.00 19.35
CA GLY A 120 -7.37 -17.81 19.09
C GLY A 120 -7.08 -19.29 19.00
N MET A 121 -6.01 -19.64 18.29
CA MET A 121 -5.53 -21.02 18.18
C MET A 121 -5.36 -21.72 19.53
N PRO A 122 -4.67 -21.15 20.54
CA PRO A 122 -4.50 -21.83 21.83
C PRO A 122 -5.83 -22.01 22.59
N GLU A 123 -6.77 -21.08 22.47
CA GLU A 123 -8.10 -21.23 23.11
C GLU A 123 -8.92 -22.34 22.45
N GLN A 124 -8.87 -22.44 21.12
CA GLN A 124 -9.52 -23.52 20.37
C GLN A 124 -8.89 -24.88 20.66
N ASP A 125 -7.56 -24.95 20.76
CA ASP A 125 -6.85 -26.18 21.14
C ASP A 125 -7.24 -26.67 22.54
N GLU A 126 -7.33 -25.76 23.52
CA GLU A 126 -7.77 -26.10 24.87
C GLU A 126 -9.24 -26.54 24.90
N LEU A 127 -10.10 -25.91 24.11
CA LEU A 127 -11.49 -26.34 23.96
C LEU A 127 -11.59 -27.75 23.35
N ALA A 128 -10.82 -28.02 22.30
CA ALA A 128 -10.79 -29.32 21.63
C ALA A 128 -10.26 -30.44 22.54
N LYS A 129 -9.21 -30.18 23.33
CA LYS A 129 -8.70 -31.12 24.34
C LYS A 129 -9.79 -31.46 25.37
N LYS A 130 -10.50 -30.44 25.89
CA LYS A 130 -11.60 -30.64 26.85
C LYS A 130 -12.75 -31.42 26.24
N ALA A 131 -13.13 -31.12 25.00
CA ALA A 131 -14.16 -31.84 24.26
C ALA A 131 -13.81 -33.33 24.12
N LYS A 132 -12.57 -33.63 23.70
CA LYS A 132 -12.08 -35.00 23.54
C LYS A 132 -12.01 -35.77 24.86
N SER A 133 -11.60 -35.09 25.94
CA SER A 133 -11.64 -35.68 27.29
C SER A 133 -13.06 -36.01 27.74
N MET A 134 -14.01 -35.11 27.46
CA MET A 134 -15.43 -35.31 27.78
C MET A 134 -16.01 -36.51 27.02
N ASP A 135 -15.76 -36.58 25.71
CA ASP A 135 -16.19 -37.66 24.84
C ASP A 135 -15.67 -39.04 25.31
N GLY A 136 -14.38 -39.12 25.66
CA GLY A 136 -13.79 -40.36 26.20
C GLY A 136 -14.47 -40.81 27.51
N ARG A 137 -14.76 -39.88 28.41
CA ARG A 137 -15.47 -40.20 29.67
C ARG A 137 -16.91 -40.65 29.42
N TRP A 138 -17.62 -40.02 28.48
CA TRP A 138 -18.94 -40.50 28.08
C TRP A 138 -18.88 -41.90 27.46
N ALA A 139 -17.87 -42.20 26.65
CA ALA A 139 -17.66 -43.54 26.10
C ALA A 139 -17.45 -44.60 27.19
N ASP A 140 -16.67 -44.30 28.23
CA ASP A 140 -16.47 -45.21 29.36
C ASP A 140 -17.75 -45.45 30.17
N LEU A 141 -18.59 -44.42 30.33
CA LEU A 141 -19.92 -44.56 30.93
C LEU A 141 -20.79 -45.54 30.12
N PHE A 142 -20.88 -45.34 28.80
CA PHE A 142 -21.68 -46.20 27.92
C PHE A 142 -21.12 -47.63 27.81
N ALA A 143 -19.82 -47.81 28.03
CA ALA A 143 -19.19 -49.12 28.13
C ALA A 143 -19.38 -49.79 29.51
N GLY A 144 -20.06 -49.14 30.46
CA GLY A 144 -20.30 -49.66 31.80
C GLY A 144 -19.05 -49.70 32.70
N LYS A 145 -18.02 -48.93 32.37
CA LYS A 145 -16.72 -48.91 33.09
C LYS A 145 -16.66 -47.85 34.19
N MET A 146 -17.77 -47.19 34.50
CA MET A 146 -17.81 -45.99 35.35
C MET A 146 -18.69 -46.20 36.58
N SER A 147 -18.26 -45.67 37.72
CA SER A 147 -19.04 -45.66 38.96
C SER A 147 -20.13 -44.58 38.97
N VAL A 148 -21.06 -44.68 39.92
CA VAL A 148 -22.11 -43.67 40.11
C VAL A 148 -21.55 -42.32 40.58
N GLU A 149 -20.47 -42.31 41.38
CA GLU A 149 -19.80 -41.07 41.76
C GLU A 149 -19.12 -40.40 40.56
N GLU A 150 -18.42 -41.17 39.73
CA GLU A 150 -17.76 -40.69 38.52
C GLU A 150 -18.77 -40.14 37.50
N PHE A 151 -19.94 -40.78 37.38
CA PHE A 151 -21.05 -40.28 36.57
C PHE A 151 -21.56 -38.92 37.06
N LYS A 152 -21.77 -38.74 38.37
CA LYS A 152 -22.20 -37.44 38.93
C LYS A 152 -21.16 -36.34 38.67
N ALA A 153 -19.88 -36.67 38.74
CA ALA A 153 -18.80 -35.75 38.37
C ALA A 153 -18.87 -35.42 36.87
N LEU A 154 -18.99 -36.42 35.99
CA LEU A 154 -19.11 -36.23 34.54
C LEU A 154 -20.30 -35.36 34.15
N ALA A 155 -21.46 -35.54 34.80
CA ALA A 155 -22.65 -34.72 34.55
C ALA A 155 -22.42 -33.24 34.91
N ASN A 156 -21.78 -32.96 36.05
CA ASN A 156 -21.43 -31.60 36.45
C ASN A 156 -20.35 -30.99 35.53
N ASP A 157 -19.35 -31.78 35.16
CA ASP A 157 -18.29 -31.34 34.25
C ASP A 157 -18.86 -31.06 32.84
N SER A 158 -19.84 -31.84 32.39
CA SER A 158 -20.54 -31.61 31.11
C SER A 158 -21.31 -30.29 31.11
N LYS A 159 -22.01 -29.97 32.20
CA LYS A 159 -22.66 -28.67 32.37
C LYS A 159 -21.65 -27.52 32.38
N THR A 160 -20.52 -27.72 33.04
CA THR A 160 -19.44 -26.72 33.09
C THR A 160 -18.80 -26.53 31.72
N PHE A 161 -18.55 -27.62 30.99
CA PHE A 161 -18.02 -27.60 29.63
C PHE A 161 -18.97 -26.88 28.67
N ALA A 162 -20.29 -27.07 28.76
CA ALA A 162 -21.25 -26.32 27.96
C ALA A 162 -21.12 -24.80 28.18
N ASN A 163 -20.91 -24.34 29.42
CA ASN A 163 -20.66 -22.92 29.70
C ASN A 163 -19.31 -22.43 29.14
N ILE A 164 -18.28 -23.29 29.13
CA ILE A 164 -16.99 -22.98 28.52
C ILE A 164 -17.14 -22.83 27.00
N VAL A 165 -17.88 -23.75 26.35
CA VAL A 165 -18.18 -23.68 24.91
C VAL A 165 -18.90 -22.37 24.57
N LEU A 166 -19.93 -21.98 25.32
CA LEU A 166 -20.65 -20.73 25.08
C LEU A 166 -19.71 -19.51 25.12
N LYS A 167 -18.86 -19.42 26.15
CA LYS A 167 -17.88 -18.33 26.28
C LYS A 167 -16.85 -18.34 25.16
N ALA A 168 -16.35 -19.52 24.79
CA ALA A 168 -15.38 -19.66 23.70
C ALA A 168 -15.99 -19.25 22.35
N THR A 169 -17.25 -19.59 22.10
CA THR A 169 -18.00 -19.17 20.90
C THR A 169 -18.18 -17.65 20.85
N ASP A 170 -18.53 -17.01 21.96
CA ASP A 170 -18.66 -15.55 22.02
C ASP A 170 -17.31 -14.86 21.78
N ALA A 171 -16.24 -15.38 22.37
CA ALA A 171 -14.87 -14.89 22.15
C ALA A 171 -14.44 -15.08 20.68
N GLU A 172 -14.74 -16.24 20.09
CA GLU A 172 -14.45 -16.51 18.68
C GLU A 172 -15.20 -15.56 17.75
N LYS A 173 -16.47 -15.31 18.02
CA LYS A 173 -17.26 -14.33 17.26
C LYS A 173 -16.64 -12.94 17.35
N ALA A 174 -16.18 -12.51 18.53
CA ALA A 174 -15.51 -11.22 18.69
C ALA A 174 -14.21 -11.14 17.87
N ARG A 175 -13.39 -12.21 17.87
CA ARG A 175 -12.17 -12.30 17.05
C ARG A 175 -12.46 -12.19 15.56
N LEU A 176 -13.49 -12.89 15.08
CA LEU A 176 -13.91 -12.82 13.68
C LEU A 176 -14.37 -11.41 13.29
N LEU A 177 -15.06 -10.70 14.17
CA LEU A 177 -15.42 -9.29 13.96
C LEU A 177 -14.19 -8.37 13.97
N ASP A 178 -13.22 -8.62 14.84
CA ASP A 178 -11.96 -7.86 14.84
C ASP A 178 -11.15 -8.07 13.56
N ILE A 179 -11.10 -9.30 13.06
CA ILE A 179 -10.48 -9.64 11.76
C ILE A 179 -11.24 -8.97 10.62
N MET A 180 -12.58 -8.98 10.64
CA MET A 180 -13.40 -8.31 9.63
C MET A 180 -13.15 -6.81 9.60
N MET A 181 -13.12 -6.13 10.74
CA MET A 181 -12.77 -4.71 10.82
C MET A 181 -11.33 -4.44 10.36
N ALA A 182 -10.42 -5.42 10.50
CA ALA A 182 -9.07 -5.28 9.97
C ALA A 182 -9.06 -5.19 8.43
N GLN A 183 -10.12 -5.62 7.74
CA GLN A 183 -10.25 -5.64 6.27
C GLN A 183 -10.59 -4.27 5.67
N ASP A 184 -11.04 -3.29 6.46
CA ASP A 184 -11.33 -1.94 5.99
C ASP A 184 -10.10 -1.25 5.35
N PHE A 185 -8.89 -1.73 5.67
CA PHE A 185 -7.66 -1.30 5.00
C PHE A 185 -7.72 -1.51 3.48
N GLN A 186 -8.43 -2.52 3.00
CA GLN A 186 -8.47 -2.90 1.59
C GLN A 186 -9.23 -1.86 0.75
N ASP A 187 -10.32 -1.30 1.28
CA ASP A 187 -11.04 -0.20 0.61
C ASP A 187 -10.17 1.06 0.58
N LEU A 188 -9.62 1.46 1.74
CA LEU A 188 -8.82 2.66 1.85
C LEU A 188 -7.55 2.58 0.97
N THR A 189 -6.89 1.43 0.98
CA THR A 189 -5.74 1.12 0.12
C THR A 189 -6.12 1.13 -1.35
N GLY A 190 -7.26 0.53 -1.72
CA GLY A 190 -7.75 0.55 -3.10
C GLY A 190 -8.00 1.97 -3.61
N GLN A 191 -8.58 2.84 -2.78
CA GLN A 191 -8.77 4.25 -3.13
C GLN A 191 -7.45 5.01 -3.28
N LEU A 192 -6.48 4.78 -2.39
CA LEU A 192 -5.16 5.39 -2.45
C LEU A 192 -4.39 4.96 -3.68
N ILE A 193 -4.38 3.66 -4.01
CA ILE A 193 -3.74 3.12 -5.21
C ILE A 193 -4.38 3.72 -6.47
N LYS A 194 -5.72 3.82 -6.55
CA LYS A 194 -6.39 4.47 -7.69
C LYS A 194 -5.91 5.91 -7.90
N LYS A 195 -5.74 6.68 -6.81
CA LYS A 195 -5.21 8.05 -6.86
C LYS A 195 -3.75 8.08 -7.32
N VAL A 196 -2.91 7.20 -6.78
CA VAL A 196 -1.50 7.06 -7.20
C VAL A 196 -1.40 6.72 -8.68
N VAL A 197 -2.22 5.80 -9.19
CA VAL A 197 -2.27 5.45 -10.61
C VAL A 197 -2.70 6.64 -11.46
N ALA A 198 -3.69 7.42 -11.01
CA ALA A 198 -4.12 8.63 -11.72
C ALA A 198 -3.00 9.68 -11.78
N ILE A 199 -2.28 9.88 -10.67
CA ILE A 199 -1.12 10.77 -10.60
C ILE A 199 -0.01 10.29 -11.54
N ASN A 200 0.32 9.00 -11.50
CA ASN A 200 1.36 8.44 -12.36
C ASN A 200 1.05 8.64 -13.85
N LYS A 201 -0.22 8.44 -14.26
CA LYS A 201 -0.67 8.71 -15.63
C LYS A 201 -0.61 10.19 -16.01
N ALA A 202 -0.85 11.10 -15.07
CA ALA A 202 -0.74 12.54 -15.32
C ALA A 202 0.73 12.95 -15.52
N VAL A 203 1.62 12.45 -14.66
CA VAL A 203 3.07 12.64 -14.76
C VAL A 203 3.62 12.08 -16.06
N GLU A 204 3.24 10.86 -16.43
CA GLU A 204 3.64 10.22 -17.69
C GLU A 204 3.27 11.07 -18.91
N ARG A 205 2.05 11.63 -18.94
CA ARG A 205 1.61 12.51 -20.04
C ARG A 205 2.38 13.81 -20.10
N GLU A 206 2.61 14.48 -18.98
CA GLU A 206 3.38 15.73 -18.93
C GLU A 206 4.83 15.51 -19.38
N LEU A 207 5.48 14.45 -18.89
CA LEU A 207 6.83 14.10 -19.31
C LEU A 207 6.90 13.70 -20.79
N ALA A 208 5.94 12.93 -21.29
CA ALA A 208 5.83 12.59 -22.70
C ALA A 208 5.64 13.83 -23.59
N GLN A 209 4.82 14.79 -23.15
CA GLN A 209 4.61 16.05 -23.87
C GLN A 209 5.90 16.88 -23.91
N ILE A 210 6.62 17.00 -22.79
CA ILE A 210 7.92 17.69 -22.75
C ILE A 210 8.93 17.02 -23.69
N LEU A 211 8.99 15.69 -23.71
CA LEU A 211 9.88 14.96 -24.62
C LEU A 211 9.48 15.16 -26.08
N LEU A 212 8.19 15.11 -26.40
CA LEU A 212 7.67 15.34 -27.76
C LEU A 212 7.98 16.76 -28.24
N ASP A 213 7.75 17.77 -27.40
CA ASP A 213 7.98 19.17 -27.75
C ASP A 213 9.47 19.48 -27.99
N ASN A 214 10.37 18.76 -27.29
CA ASN A 214 11.83 18.90 -27.42
C ASN A 214 12.48 17.86 -28.36
N ALA A 215 11.71 16.96 -28.97
CA ALA A 215 12.24 16.00 -29.93
C ALA A 215 12.69 16.71 -31.23
N PRO A 216 13.84 16.34 -31.83
CA PRO A 216 14.24 16.81 -33.16
C PRO A 216 13.17 16.46 -34.20
N SER A 217 13.05 17.29 -35.25
CA SER A 217 11.95 17.21 -36.25
C SER A 217 11.80 15.83 -36.90
N ASP A 218 12.90 15.09 -37.07
CA ASP A 218 12.90 13.72 -37.62
C ASP A 218 12.19 12.69 -36.71
N LEU A 219 12.10 12.94 -35.39
CA LEU A 219 11.41 12.11 -34.41
C LEU A 219 9.96 12.56 -34.16
N LYS A 220 9.64 13.83 -34.40
CA LYS A 220 8.26 14.36 -34.30
C LYS A 220 7.35 13.77 -35.38
N GLU A 221 7.85 13.60 -36.61
CA GLU A 221 7.07 12.97 -37.70
C GLU A 221 6.74 11.51 -37.39
N LYS A 222 7.69 10.74 -36.83
CA LYS A 222 7.46 9.35 -36.38
C LYS A 222 6.49 9.25 -35.18
N ALA A 223 6.53 10.18 -34.24
CA ALA A 223 5.64 10.16 -33.07
C ALA A 223 4.19 10.52 -33.42
N VAL A 224 3.97 11.43 -34.38
CA VAL A 224 2.64 11.78 -34.91
C VAL A 224 2.05 10.60 -35.71
N GLU A 225 2.88 9.91 -36.50
CA GLU A 225 2.49 8.69 -37.23
C GLU A 225 2.10 7.54 -36.28
N LEU A 226 2.68 7.48 -35.07
CA LEU A 226 2.32 6.50 -34.03
C LEU A 226 1.09 6.89 -33.19
N MET A 227 0.79 8.18 -33.05
CA MET A 227 -0.44 8.68 -32.39
C MET A 227 -1.68 8.57 -33.29
N GLU A 228 -1.51 8.56 -34.62
CA GLU A 228 -2.54 8.14 -35.57
C GLU A 228 -2.50 6.61 -35.77
N GLY A 229 -2.73 5.87 -34.69
CA GLY A 229 -2.80 4.41 -34.77
C GLY A 229 -3.84 3.94 -35.81
N PRO A 230 -3.64 2.78 -36.49
CA PRO A 230 -4.70 2.17 -37.27
C PRO A 230 -5.87 1.91 -36.33
N SER A 231 -6.99 2.55 -36.63
CA SER A 231 -8.21 2.48 -35.84
C SER A 231 -8.82 1.09 -35.98
N VAL A 232 -8.34 0.15 -35.16
CA VAL A 232 -9.00 -1.13 -34.90
C VAL A 232 -9.03 -1.40 -33.39
N PRO A 233 -10.21 -1.71 -32.83
CA PRO A 233 -10.30 -2.07 -31.43
C PRO A 233 -9.71 -3.48 -31.27
N ASN A 234 -8.90 -3.65 -30.22
CA ASN A 234 -8.47 -4.93 -29.67
C ASN A 234 -7.25 -5.61 -30.32
N ALA A 235 -6.12 -4.90 -30.38
CA ALA A 235 -4.81 -5.54 -30.34
C ALA A 235 -4.05 -4.95 -29.14
N ALA A 236 -3.81 -5.79 -28.13
CA ALA A 236 -2.84 -5.48 -27.10
C ALA A 236 -1.49 -5.25 -27.80
N LEU A 237 -0.79 -4.16 -27.48
CA LEU A 237 0.58 -3.92 -27.93
C LEU A 237 1.40 -5.14 -27.53
N GLU A 238 1.77 -5.96 -28.51
CA GLU A 238 2.57 -7.15 -28.30
C GLU A 238 4.03 -6.74 -28.03
N GLN A 239 4.67 -7.48 -27.14
CA GLN A 239 6.00 -7.19 -26.60
C GLN A 239 7.10 -7.04 -27.68
N ASP A 240 6.88 -7.62 -28.86
CA ASP A 240 7.75 -7.47 -30.04
C ASP A 240 7.84 -6.01 -30.53
N ASP A 241 6.80 -5.19 -30.33
CA ASP A 241 6.84 -3.78 -30.73
C ASP A 241 7.74 -2.94 -29.79
N VAL A 242 7.92 -3.39 -28.55
CA VAL A 242 8.81 -2.76 -27.56
C VAL A 242 10.27 -3.14 -27.85
N ASP A 243 10.53 -4.39 -28.18
CA ASP A 243 11.89 -4.86 -28.50
C ASP A 243 12.41 -4.25 -29.82
N ASN A 244 11.54 -4.10 -30.82
CA ASN A 244 11.88 -3.38 -32.06
C ASN A 244 12.18 -1.88 -31.83
N LEU A 245 11.54 -1.27 -30.83
CA LEU A 245 11.81 0.13 -30.45
C LEU A 245 13.19 0.27 -29.80
N LEU A 246 13.58 -0.69 -28.95
CA LEU A 246 14.89 -0.72 -28.28
C LEU A 246 16.04 -0.95 -29.27
N ASP A 247 15.89 -1.90 -30.20
CA ASP A 247 16.86 -2.16 -31.27
C ASP A 247 17.06 -0.91 -32.16
N SER A 248 15.99 -0.16 -32.42
CA SER A 248 16.05 1.06 -33.25
C SER A 248 16.74 2.25 -32.55
N LEU A 249 16.80 2.23 -31.22
CA LEU A 249 17.48 3.23 -30.38
C LEU A 249 18.94 2.85 -30.09
N GLY A 250 19.38 1.67 -30.54
CA GLY A 250 20.76 1.21 -30.45
C GLY A 250 21.15 0.61 -29.10
N PHE A 251 20.19 0.03 -28.37
CA PHE A 251 20.42 -0.81 -27.19
C PHE A 251 20.19 -2.29 -27.52
#